data_AF-A0A9J6G2Q1-F1
#
_entry.id   AF-A0A9J6G2Q1-F1
#
_cell.length_a   1.000
_cell.length_b   1.000
_cell.length_c   1.000
_cell.angle_alpha   90.00
_cell.angle_beta   90.00
_cell.angle_gamma   90.00
#
_symmetry.space_group_name_H-M   'P 1'
#
loop_
_entity.id
_entity.type
_entity.pdbx_description
1 polymer ?
#
loop_
_entity_poly.entity_id
_entity_poly.type
_entity_poly.pdbx_seq_one_letter_code
_entity_poly.pdbx_strand_id
1 'polypeptide(L)' 'MMVRIKELQRRLDQTLGKPGSYLNEKGMKPMTVGARLHRMEMQLITLDRKVDRVLSMLELISSGHKGDHGAEYDI' A
#
# COMPACT_ATOMS: atom_id res chain seq x y z
N MET A 1 30.02 22.58 21.80
CA MET A 1 28.56 22.82 21.63
C MET A 1 28.01 22.42 20.25
N MET A 2 28.79 22.45 19.15
CA MET A 2 28.33 22.06 17.81
C MET A 2 28.24 20.53 17.56
N VAL A 3 29.07 19.75 18.26
CA VAL A 3 29.15 18.28 18.10
C VAL A 3 27.84 17.58 18.48
N ARG A 4 27.16 18.08 19.53
CA ARG A 4 25.87 17.55 19.99
C ARG A 4 24.78 17.71 18.93
N ILE A 5 24.73 18.87 18.25
CA ILE A 5 23.76 19.13 17.18
C ILE A 5 24.02 18.19 15.99
N LYS A 6 25.29 18.05 15.56
CA LYS A 6 25.67 17.16 14.46
C LYS A 6 25.36 15.68 14.75
N GLU A 7 25.52 15.24 15.99
CA GLU A 7 25.20 13.85 16.36
C GLU A 7 23.69 13.60 16.40
N LEU A 8 22.89 14.55 16.85
CA LEU A 8 21.43 14.45 16.77
C LEU A 8 20.94 14.41 15.32
N GLN A 9 21.50 15.26 14.45
CA GLN A 9 21.23 15.23 13.02
C GLN A 9 21.61 13.88 12.40
N ARG A 10 22.80 13.34 12.74
CA ARG A 10 23.25 12.03 12.25
C ARG A 10 22.32 10.90 12.68
N ARG A 11 21.86 10.90 13.93
CA ARG A 11 20.90 9.89 14.44
C ARG A 11 19.55 10.00 13.75
N LEU A 12 19.10 11.22 13.47
CA LEU A 12 17.86 11.47 12.73
C LEU A 12 17.96 10.97 11.29
N ASP A 13 19.05 11.29 10.59
CA ASP A 13 19.32 10.84 9.22
C ASP A 13 19.43 9.31 9.12
N GLN A 14 19.97 8.64 10.14
CA GLN A 14 20.02 7.18 10.22
C GLN A 14 18.64 6.56 10.45
N THR A 15 17.82 7.20 11.28
CA THR A 15 16.49 6.68 11.65
C THR A 15 15.47 6.90 10.55
N LEU A 16 15.41 8.10 9.98
CA LEU A 16 14.49 8.45 8.90
C LEU A 16 15.00 7.95 7.55
N GLY A 17 16.31 7.91 7.36
CA GLY A 17 16.95 7.70 6.07
C GLY A 17 17.04 9.00 5.29
N LYS A 18 18.03 9.09 4.38
CA LYS A 18 18.12 10.24 3.46
C LYS A 18 16.89 10.26 2.54
N PRO A 19 16.27 11.43 2.30
CA PRO A 19 15.21 11.53 1.31
C PRO A 19 15.71 11.01 -0.04
N GLY A 20 14.94 10.11 -0.67
CA GLY A 20 15.34 9.42 -1.91
C GLY A 20 16.16 8.13 -1.71
N SER A 21 16.76 7.87 -0.54
CA SER A 21 17.51 6.62 -0.29
C SER A 21 16.61 5.38 -0.27
N TYR A 22 15.31 5.55 -0.02
CA TYR A 22 14.31 4.48 -0.08
C TYR A 22 13.88 4.13 -1.51
N LEU A 23 14.21 4.97 -2.50
CA LEU A 23 13.93 4.72 -3.93
C LEU A 23 15.03 3.90 -4.60
N ASN A 24 16.22 3.81 -4.00
CA ASN A 24 17.32 3.05 -4.57
C ASN A 24 17.11 1.55 -4.38
N GLU A 25 16.65 0.91 -5.46
CA GLU A 25 16.42 -0.53 -5.63
C GLU A 25 17.71 -1.39 -5.68
N LYS A 26 18.89 -0.81 -5.36
CA LYS A 26 20.16 -1.54 -5.37
C LYS A 26 20.31 -2.40 -4.10
N GLY A 27 19.67 -3.56 -4.11
CA GLY A 27 20.08 -4.79 -3.42
C GLY A 27 19.97 -4.85 -1.90
N MET A 28 19.86 -3.72 -1.19
CA MET A 28 19.79 -3.69 0.27
C MET A 28 18.61 -2.84 0.72
N LYS A 29 17.52 -3.50 1.13
CA LYS A 29 16.30 -2.83 1.61
C LYS A 29 16.67 -1.97 2.83
N PRO A 30 16.57 -0.63 2.76
CA PRO A 30 16.89 0.18 3.91
C PRO A 30 15.90 -0.16 5.05
N MET A 31 16.44 -0.29 6.26
CA MET A 31 15.67 -0.58 7.48
C MET A 31 15.25 0.69 8.22
N THR A 32 15.44 1.86 7.59
CA THR A 32 15.02 3.15 8.11
C THR A 32 13.49 3.23 8.18
N VAL A 33 12.98 4.10 9.05
CA VAL A 33 11.55 4.34 9.20
C VAL A 33 10.93 4.80 7.87
N GLY A 34 11.60 5.71 7.15
CA GLY A 34 11.13 6.17 5.84
C GLY A 34 10.97 5.04 4.81
N ALA A 35 11.96 4.13 4.74
CA ALA A 35 11.87 2.98 3.83
C ALA A 35 10.79 1.97 4.24
N ARG A 36 10.54 1.80 5.54
CA ARG A 36 9.44 0.96 6.03
C ARG A 36 8.07 1.59 5.70
N LEU A 37 7.91 2.89 5.92
CA LEU A 37 6.68 3.62 5.59
C LEU A 37 6.38 3.57 4.10
N HIS A 38 7.39 3.80 3.25
CA HIS A 38 7.20 3.71 1.81
C HIS A 38 6.78 2.30 1.36
N ARG A 39 7.37 1.23 1.94
CA ARG A 39 6.91 -0.15 1.67
C ARG A 39 5.46 -0.36 2.10
N MET A 40 5.09 0.14 3.27
CA MET A 40 3.71 0.05 3.76
C MET A 40 2.75 0.79 2.81
N GLU A 41 3.12 1.98 2.34
CA GLU A 41 2.35 2.74 1.36
C GLU A 41 2.12 1.94 0.06
N MET A 42 3.17 1.32 -0.51
CA MET A 42 3.03 0.49 -1.71
C MET A 42 2.15 -0.74 -1.48
N GLN A 43 2.23 -1.35 -0.29
CA GLN A 43 1.36 -2.47 0.09
C GLN A 43 -0.10 -2.03 0.22
N LEU A 44 -0.36 -0.85 0.78
CA LEU A 44 -1.70 -0.27 0.89
C LEU A 44 -2.31 0.02 -0.49
N ILE A 45 -1.55 0.63 -1.42
CA ILE A 45 -2.01 0.84 -2.80
C ILE A 45 -2.36 -0.48 -3.49
N THR A 46 -1.58 -1.53 -3.23
CA THR A 46 -1.86 -2.86 -3.79
C THR A 46 -3.11 -3.47 -3.17
N LEU A 47 -3.35 -3.26 -1.88
CA LEU A 47 -4.54 -3.73 -1.18
C LEU A 47 -5.79 -3.03 -1.71
N ASP A 48 -5.75 -1.70 -1.85
CA ASP A 48 -6.82 -0.86 -2.39
C ASP A 48 -7.33 -1.41 -3.74
N ARG A 49 -6.41 -1.59 -4.70
CA ARG A 49 -6.74 -2.18 -6.01
C ARG A 49 -7.32 -3.60 -5.95
N LYS A 50 -6.92 -4.40 -4.96
CA LYS A 50 -7.46 -5.75 -4.78
C LYS A 50 -8.88 -5.70 -4.24
N VAL A 51 -9.18 -4.77 -3.33
CA VAL A 51 -10.52 -4.55 -2.79
C VAL A 51 -11.45 -4.10 -3.92
N ASP A 52 -11.04 -3.15 -4.75
CA ASP A 52 -11.82 -2.73 -5.92
C ASP A 52 -12.12 -3.89 -6.86
N ARG A 53 -11.12 -4.74 -7.13
CA ARG A 53 -11.30 -5.92 -7.99
C ARG A 53 -12.29 -6.93 -7.41
N VAL A 54 -12.24 -7.15 -6.10
CA VAL A 54 -13.20 -8.03 -5.40
C VAL A 54 -14.61 -7.43 -5.48
N LEU A 55 -14.74 -6.12 -5.25
CA LEU A 55 -16.03 -5.44 -5.36
C LEU A 55 -16.62 -5.58 -6.77
N SER A 56 -15.84 -5.32 -7.82
CA SER A 56 -16.30 -5.49 -9.21
C SER A 56 -16.71 -6.93 -9.52
N MET A 57 -16.00 -7.93 -9.00
CA MET A 57 -16.39 -9.34 -9.15
C MET A 57 -17.71 -9.65 -8.45
N LEU A 58 -17.92 -9.11 -7.25
CA LEU A 58 -19.17 -9.29 -6.50
C LEU A 58 -20.35 -8.63 -7.23
N GLU A 59 -20.16 -7.44 -7.81
CA GLU A 59 -21.18 -6.76 -8.61
C GLU A 59 -21.55 -7.55 -9.88
N LEU A 60 -20.55 -8.14 -10.56
CA LEU A 60 -20.79 -9.03 -11.71
C LEU A 60 -21.58 -10.28 -11.32
N ILE A 61 -21.26 -10.89 -10.18
CA ILE A 61 -22.00 -12.06 -9.68
C ILE A 61 -23.42 -11.67 -9.26
N SER A 62 -23.58 -10.54 -8.56
CA SER A 62 -24.88 -10.05 -8.10
C SER A 62 -25.79 -9.64 -9.26
N SER A 63 -25.24 -9.02 -10.31
CA SER A 63 -25.99 -8.69 -11.52
C SER A 63 -26.37 -9.95 -12.31
N GLY A 64 -25.50 -10.96 -12.37
CA GLY A 64 -25.82 -12.27 -12.97
C GLY A 64 -26.95 -13.01 -12.24
N HIS A 65 -27.04 -12.90 -10.91
CA HIS A 65 -28.10 -13.54 -10.12
C HIS A 65 -29.47 -12.86 -10.21
N LYS A 66 -29.56 -11.61 -10.69
CA LYS A 66 -30.87 -10.95 -10.88
C LYS A 66 -31.65 -11.46 -12.10
N GLY A 67 -31.03 -12.26 -12.97
CA GLY A 67 -31.64 -12.78 -14.19
C GLY A 67 -32.40 -14.12 -14.05
N ASP A 68 -32.31 -14.81 -12.92
CA ASP A 68 -32.75 -16.22 -12.81
C ASP A 68 -34.02 -16.44 -11.95
N HIS A 69 -34.54 -15.41 -11.28
CA HIS A 69 -35.74 -15.52 -10.42
C HIS A 69 -37.00 -14.84 -10.99
N GLY A 70 -37.02 -14.52 -12.28
CA GLY A 70 -38.14 -13.79 -12.93
C GLY A 70 -39.01 -14.59 -13.91
N ALA A 71 -38.73 -15.88 -14.16
CA ALA A 71 -39.32 -16.60 -15.29
C ALA A 71 -40.23 -17.80 -14.92
N GLU A 72 -40.66 -17.95 -13.66
CA GLU A 72 -41.44 -19.13 -13.23
C GLU A 72 -42.86 -18.83 -12.71
N TYR A 73 -43.41 -17.64 -12.95
CA TYR A 73 -44.81 -17.35 -12.59
C TYR A 73 -45.54 -16.55 -13.68
N ASP A 74 -45.77 -17.18 -14.83
CA ASP A 74 -46.86 -16.79 -15.76
C ASP A 74 -47.52 -18.08 -16.27
N ILE A 75 -48.58 -18.53 -15.57
CA ILE A 75 -49.59 -19.50 -16.02
C ILE A 75 -50.94 -18.78 -16.01
#